data_AF-A0A635JCV9-F1
#
_entry.id   AF-A0A635JCV9-F1
#
_cell.length_a   1.000
_cell.length_b   1.000
_cell.length_c   1.000
_cell.angle_alpha   90.00
_cell.angle_beta   90.00
_cell.angle_gamma   90.00
#
_symmetry.space_group_name_H-M   'P 1'
#
loop_
_entity.id
_entity.type
_entity.pdbx_description
1 polymer ?
#
loop_
_entity_poly.entity_id
_entity_poly.type
_entity_poly.pdbx_seq_one_letter_code
_entity_poly.pdbx_strand_id
1 'polypeptide(L)'
;MPKLTKKQFESLRIKLSDLLVCYDFVPAEDREILRSAIRIADSIEIQADKERAEEKAKKADPRYPNAGIPWQDEEYTLVHDLIDNIPDEEIESHVTWLAKKLGRTPNAIALKIVSLGRCNAEWAEPFRNKHVEE
;
A
#
# COMPACT_ATOMS: atom_id res chain seq x y z
N MET A 1 -12.37 18.83 -19.88
CA MET A 1 -13.05 18.38 -18.65
C MET A 1 -12.15 18.68 -17.46
N PRO A 2 -12.67 19.28 -16.37
CA PRO A 2 -11.87 19.49 -15.16
C PRO A 2 -11.39 18.14 -14.60
N LYS A 3 -10.09 18.04 -14.30
CA LYS A 3 -9.51 16.85 -13.68
C LYS A 3 -9.74 16.90 -12.17
N LEU A 4 -10.36 15.87 -11.62
CA LEU A 4 -10.57 15.75 -10.19
C LEU A 4 -9.22 15.50 -9.49
N THR A 5 -8.94 16.21 -8.40
CA THR A 5 -7.77 15.92 -7.56
C THR A 5 -8.03 14.69 -6.67
N LYS A 6 -6.97 14.00 -6.21
CA LYS A 6 -7.10 12.82 -5.32
C LYS A 6 -7.92 13.15 -4.06
N LYS A 7 -7.67 14.31 -3.45
CA LYS A 7 -8.41 14.79 -2.27
C LYS A 7 -9.90 15.02 -2.55
N GLN A 8 -10.23 15.53 -3.73
CA GLN A 8 -11.63 15.70 -4.15
C GLN A 8 -12.31 14.35 -4.38
N PHE A 9 -11.60 13.36 -4.92
CA PHE A 9 -12.10 12.01 -5.12
C PHE A 9 -12.37 11.30 -3.79
N GLU A 10 -11.41 11.30 -2.86
CA GLU A 10 -11.60 10.72 -1.52
C GLU A 10 -12.75 11.38 -0.76
N SER A 11 -12.85 12.71 -0.82
CA SER A 11 -13.97 13.44 -0.22
C SER A 11 -15.32 13.04 -0.81
N LEU A 12 -15.38 12.78 -2.13
CA LEU A 12 -16.60 12.31 -2.77
C LEU A 12 -16.95 10.88 -2.36
N ARG A 13 -15.96 9.98 -2.30
CA ARG A 13 -16.13 8.59 -1.86
C ARG A 13 -16.70 8.51 -0.45
N ILE A 14 -16.17 9.30 0.48
CA ILE A 14 -16.66 9.39 1.86
C ILE A 14 -18.10 9.91 1.89
N LYS A 15 -18.40 11.01 1.19
CA LYS A 15 -19.77 11.56 1.13
C LYS A 15 -20.79 10.58 0.56
N LEU A 16 -20.41 9.80 -0.45
CA LEU A 16 -21.27 8.74 -1.01
C LEU A 16 -21.52 7.61 0.00
N SER A 17 -20.51 7.24 0.78
CA SER A 17 -20.62 6.26 1.85
C SER A 17 -21.52 6.76 2.99
N ASP A 18 -21.33 8.01 3.43
CA ASP A 18 -22.16 8.65 4.47
C ASP A 18 -23.63 8.73 4.05
N LEU A 19 -23.90 9.06 2.79
CA LEU A 19 -25.25 9.10 2.22
C LEU A 19 -25.92 7.71 2.25
N LEU A 20 -25.14 6.63 2.11
CA LEU A 20 -25.62 5.26 2.19
C LEU A 20 -25.94 4.83 3.65
N VAL A 21 -25.19 5.33 4.62
CA VAL A 21 -25.33 4.99 6.05
C VAL A 21 -26.49 5.76 6.69
N CYS A 22 -26.75 7.00 6.24
CA CYS A 22 -27.91 7.81 6.66
C CYS A 22 -29.19 7.32 5.96
N TYR A 23 -29.73 6.21 6.46
CA TYR A 23 -30.65 5.30 5.77
C TYR A 23 -32.09 5.79 5.57
N ASP A 24 -32.49 6.94 6.11
CA ASP A 24 -33.92 7.25 6.29
C ASP A 24 -34.59 7.93 5.09
N PHE A 25 -33.84 8.41 4.10
CA PHE A 25 -34.39 9.26 3.01
C PHE A 25 -34.07 8.81 1.58
N VAL A 26 -33.38 7.68 1.40
CA VAL A 26 -32.95 7.21 0.07
C VAL A 26 -33.82 6.05 -0.43
N PRO A 27 -34.53 6.20 -1.57
CA PRO A 27 -35.26 5.12 -2.23
C PRO A 27 -34.39 3.89 -2.51
N ALA A 28 -35.01 2.70 -2.59
CA ALA A 28 -34.28 1.45 -2.80
C ALA A 28 -33.48 1.42 -4.12
N GLU A 29 -34.02 2.03 -5.17
CA GLU A 29 -33.36 2.15 -6.49
C GLU A 29 -32.11 3.05 -6.41
N ASP A 30 -32.25 4.22 -5.78
CA ASP A 30 -31.14 5.15 -5.56
C ASP A 30 -30.03 4.55 -4.67
N ARG A 31 -30.40 3.67 -3.72
CA ARG A 31 -29.42 2.94 -2.90
C ARG A 31 -28.54 2.00 -3.72
N GLU A 32 -29.09 1.28 -4.69
CA GLU A 32 -28.28 0.39 -5.53
C GLU A 32 -27.40 1.17 -6.52
N ILE A 33 -27.90 2.32 -6.99
CA ILE A 33 -27.10 3.27 -7.79
C ILE A 33 -25.90 3.77 -6.97
N LEU A 34 -26.11 4.19 -5.71
CA LEU A 34 -25.05 4.64 -4.82
C LEU A 34 -24.03 3.53 -4.51
N ARG A 35 -24.50 2.32 -4.22
CA ARG A 35 -23.61 1.15 -4.01
C ARG A 35 -22.76 0.87 -5.25
N SER A 36 -23.37 0.92 -6.43
CA SER A 36 -22.67 0.70 -7.70
C SER A 36 -21.66 1.82 -7.96
N ALA A 37 -22.00 3.07 -7.68
CA ALA A 37 -21.07 4.20 -7.79
C ALA A 37 -19.85 4.06 -6.86
N ILE A 38 -20.06 3.58 -5.62
CA ILE A 38 -18.97 3.28 -4.68
C ILE A 38 -18.08 2.16 -5.23
N ARG A 39 -18.64 1.05 -5.69
CA ARG A 39 -17.86 -0.06 -6.28
C ARG A 39 -17.02 0.39 -7.47
N ILE A 40 -17.58 1.24 -8.33
CA ILE A 40 -16.88 1.81 -9.48
C ILE A 40 -15.74 2.73 -9.00
N ALA A 41 -15.99 3.59 -8.03
CA ALA A 41 -14.97 4.47 -7.46
C ALA A 41 -13.80 3.65 -6.87
N ASP A 42 -14.10 2.60 -6.11
CA ASP A 42 -13.10 1.69 -5.54
C ASP A 42 -12.29 0.99 -6.64
N SER A 43 -12.96 0.55 -7.71
CA SER A 43 -12.31 -0.10 -8.86
C SER A 43 -11.38 0.85 -9.61
N ILE A 44 -11.75 2.13 -9.76
CA ILE A 44 -10.91 3.16 -10.38
C ILE A 44 -9.65 3.42 -9.53
N GLU A 45 -9.78 3.48 -8.20
CA GLU A 45 -8.64 3.66 -7.30
C GLU A 45 -7.67 2.47 -7.38
N ILE A 46 -8.19 1.24 -7.35
CA ILE A 46 -7.40 0.01 -7.52
C ILE A 46 -6.66 0.02 -8.86
N GLN A 47 -7.34 0.42 -9.95
CA GLN A 47 -6.72 0.47 -11.27
C GLN A 47 -5.61 1.53 -11.34
N ALA A 48 -5.85 2.73 -10.79
CA ALA A 48 -4.86 3.79 -10.76
C ALA A 48 -3.62 3.42 -9.92
N ASP A 49 -3.79 2.69 -8.81
CA ASP A 49 -2.67 2.18 -8.02
C ASP A 49 -1.93 1.06 -8.74
N LYS A 50 -2.62 0.19 -9.49
CA LYS A 50 -1.98 -0.80 -10.37
C LYS A 50 -1.15 -0.13 -11.47
N GLU A 51 -1.69 0.86 -12.18
CA GLU A 51 -0.96 1.59 -13.22
C GLU A 51 0.27 2.31 -12.65
N ARG A 52 0.15 2.93 -11.46
CA ARG A 52 1.28 3.54 -10.77
C ARG A 52 2.32 2.50 -10.34
N ALA A 53 1.88 1.33 -9.87
CA ALA A 53 2.76 0.23 -9.52
C ALA A 53 3.51 -0.29 -10.76
N GLU A 54 2.83 -0.44 -11.89
CA GLU A 54 3.44 -0.85 -13.17
C GLU A 54 4.42 0.19 -13.71
N GLU A 55 4.13 1.49 -13.60
CA GLU A 55 5.08 2.54 -14.00
C GLU A 55 6.34 2.52 -13.13
N LYS A 56 6.17 2.31 -11.81
CA LYS A 56 7.30 2.15 -10.88
C LYS A 56 8.09 0.88 -11.14
N ALA A 57 7.42 -0.23 -11.44
CA ALA A 57 8.05 -1.50 -11.79
C ALA A 57 8.86 -1.41 -13.09
N LYS A 58 8.40 -0.67 -14.10
CA LYS A 58 9.15 -0.42 -15.34
C LYS A 58 10.45 0.37 -15.12
N LYS A 59 10.54 1.14 -14.03
CA LYS A 59 11.74 1.89 -13.61
C LYS A 59 12.50 1.20 -12.48
N ALA A 60 12.09 0.00 -12.06
CA ALA A 60 12.70 -0.70 -10.96
C ALA A 60 14.11 -1.16 -11.31
N ASP A 61 15.03 -1.02 -10.35
CA ASP A 61 16.38 -1.54 -10.45
C ASP A 61 16.33 -3.06 -10.66
N PRO A 62 17.12 -3.64 -11.59
CA PRO A 62 17.19 -5.09 -11.79
C PRO A 62 17.48 -5.90 -10.52
N ARG A 63 18.10 -5.31 -9.50
CA ARG A 63 18.36 -5.93 -8.18
C ARG A 63 17.09 -6.09 -7.35
N TYR A 64 16.06 -5.28 -7.62
CA TYR A 64 14.80 -5.24 -6.90
C TYR A 64 13.61 -5.27 -7.88
N PRO A 65 13.38 -6.41 -8.57
CA PRO A 65 12.37 -6.52 -9.62
C PRO A 65 10.93 -6.30 -9.11
N ASN A 66 10.69 -6.50 -7.81
CA ASN A 66 9.39 -6.31 -7.18
C ASN A 66 9.22 -4.93 -6.55
N ALA A 67 10.16 -4.00 -6.78
CA ALA A 67 10.05 -2.63 -6.29
C ALA A 67 8.83 -1.92 -6.91
N GLY A 68 7.90 -1.50 -6.05
CA GLY A 68 6.69 -0.80 -6.46
C GLY A 68 5.52 -1.71 -6.85
N ILE A 69 5.72 -3.04 -6.95
CA ILE A 69 4.64 -4.01 -7.14
C ILE A 69 3.80 -4.11 -5.86
N PRO A 70 2.46 -4.29 -5.93
CA PRO A 70 1.64 -4.49 -4.73
C PRO A 70 2.12 -5.70 -3.93
N TRP A 71 2.07 -5.61 -2.60
CA TRP A 71 2.42 -6.72 -1.71
C TRP A 71 1.43 -7.88 -1.88
N GLN A 72 1.96 -9.09 -2.02
CA GLN A 72 1.17 -10.32 -1.99
C GLN A 72 0.98 -10.78 -0.55
N ASP A 73 -0.06 -11.59 -0.32
CA ASP A 73 -0.42 -12.08 1.02
C ASP A 73 0.65 -13.03 1.59
N GLU A 74 1.33 -13.78 0.70
CA GLU A 74 2.44 -14.65 1.09
C GLU A 74 3.67 -13.85 1.52
N GLU A 75 3.96 -12.73 0.86
CA GLU A 75 5.04 -11.82 1.24
C GLU A 75 4.75 -11.19 2.61
N TYR A 76 3.48 -10.84 2.86
CA TYR A 76 3.03 -10.31 4.14
C TYR A 76 3.23 -11.32 5.27
N THR A 77 2.74 -12.53 5.08
CA THR A 77 2.85 -13.62 6.05
C THR A 77 4.31 -13.93 6.36
N LEU A 78 5.17 -13.99 5.34
CA LEU A 78 6.59 -14.25 5.53
C LEU A 78 7.29 -13.16 6.34
N VAL A 79 7.00 -11.88 6.08
CA VAL A 79 7.58 -10.78 6.85
C VAL A 79 7.07 -10.84 8.29
N HIS A 80 5.77 -11.02 8.49
CA HIS A 80 5.14 -11.11 9.81
C HIS A 80 5.73 -12.26 10.64
N ASP A 81 5.75 -13.48 10.10
CA ASP A 81 6.26 -14.66 10.79
C ASP A 81 7.74 -14.52 11.14
N LEU A 82 8.55 -13.90 10.26
CA LEU A 82 9.97 -13.69 10.55
C LEU A 82 10.16 -12.68 11.69
N ILE A 83 9.49 -11.52 11.63
CA ILE A 83 9.70 -10.44 12.62
C ILE A 83 9.10 -10.76 13.99
N ASP A 84 8.07 -11.60 14.08
CA ASP A 84 7.50 -12.02 15.36
C ASP A 84 8.41 -12.96 16.14
N ASN A 85 9.29 -13.69 15.43
CA ASN A 85 10.17 -14.69 16.03
C ASN A 85 11.60 -14.18 16.34
N ILE A 86 11.92 -12.91 16.05
CA ILE A 86 13.24 -12.33 16.29
C ILE A 86 13.19 -11.13 17.26
N PRO A 87 14.26 -10.88 18.03
CA PRO A 87 14.34 -9.69 18.88
C PRO A 87 14.48 -8.42 18.05
N ASP A 88 14.03 -7.29 18.61
CA ASP A 88 13.99 -6.00 17.92
C ASP A 88 15.37 -5.52 17.43
N GLU A 89 16.43 -5.89 18.15
CA GLU A 89 17.84 -5.61 17.84
C GLU A 89 18.33 -6.29 16.55
N GLU A 90 17.72 -7.42 16.18
CA GLU A 90 18.09 -8.19 14.99
C GLU A 90 17.25 -7.84 13.76
N ILE A 91 16.18 -7.06 13.91
CA ILE A 91 15.27 -6.72 12.82
C ILE A 91 16.02 -6.02 11.67
N GLU A 92 16.94 -5.09 11.97
CA GLU A 92 17.71 -4.36 10.96
C GLU A 92 18.55 -5.30 10.06
N SER A 93 19.22 -6.29 10.66
CA SER A 93 20.02 -7.28 9.93
C SER A 93 19.17 -8.11 8.97
N HIS A 94 17.92 -8.40 9.36
CA HIS A 94 16.98 -9.18 8.57
C HIS A 94 16.33 -8.38 7.42
N VAL A 95 16.30 -7.04 7.48
CA VAL A 95 15.78 -6.18 6.40
C VAL A 95 16.52 -6.45 5.08
N THR A 96 17.85 -6.54 5.11
CA THR A 96 18.67 -6.75 3.91
C THR A 96 18.44 -8.13 3.31
N TRP A 97 18.26 -9.14 4.16
CA TRP A 97 17.96 -10.50 3.73
C TRP A 97 16.56 -10.59 3.08
N LEU A 98 15.54 -9.99 3.72
CA LEU A 98 14.18 -9.92 3.19
C LEU A 98 14.13 -9.16 1.85
N ALA A 99 14.89 -8.07 1.73
CA ALA A 99 14.99 -7.30 0.50
C ALA A 99 15.49 -8.17 -0.67
N LYS A 100 16.54 -8.96 -0.44
CA LYS A 100 17.07 -9.90 -1.45
C LYS A 100 16.09 -11.03 -1.75
N LYS A 101 15.46 -11.61 -0.72
CA LYS A 101 14.55 -12.75 -0.88
C LYS A 101 13.26 -12.40 -1.62
N LEU A 102 12.70 -11.23 -1.31
CA LEU A 102 11.45 -10.75 -1.92
C LEU A 102 11.68 -9.89 -3.16
N GLY A 103 12.93 -9.58 -3.51
CA GLY A 103 13.27 -8.70 -4.63
C GLY A 103 12.70 -7.27 -4.44
N ARG A 104 12.56 -6.82 -3.20
CA ARG A 104 12.05 -5.48 -2.83
C ARG A 104 13.15 -4.65 -2.21
N THR A 105 13.05 -3.33 -2.28
CA THR A 105 14.06 -2.46 -1.67
C THR A 105 14.07 -2.60 -0.15
N PRO A 106 15.23 -2.46 0.52
CA PRO A 106 15.32 -2.44 1.98
C PRO A 106 14.35 -1.43 2.62
N ASN A 107 14.19 -0.27 2.00
CA ASN A 107 13.22 0.75 2.41
C ASN A 107 11.77 0.22 2.42
N ALA A 108 11.36 -0.51 1.37
CA ALA A 108 10.01 -1.06 1.32
C ALA A 108 9.76 -2.08 2.43
N ILE A 109 10.75 -2.94 2.73
CA ILE A 109 10.68 -3.87 3.85
C ILE A 109 10.57 -3.12 5.18
N ALA A 110 11.43 -2.12 5.41
CA ALA A 110 11.42 -1.34 6.65
C ALA A 110 10.08 -0.64 6.88
N LEU A 111 9.53 0.02 5.86
CA LEU A 111 8.19 0.63 5.93
C LEU A 111 7.09 -0.41 6.22
N LYS A 112 7.25 -1.63 5.71
CA LYS A 112 6.30 -2.70 5.99
C LYS A 112 6.35 -3.13 7.45
N ILE A 113 7.54 -3.27 8.03
CA ILE A 113 7.73 -3.60 9.45
C ILE A 113 7.13 -2.51 10.34
N VAL A 114 7.31 -1.24 9.97
CA VAL A 114 6.64 -0.11 10.66
C VAL A 114 5.12 -0.23 10.57
N SER A 115 4.57 -0.61 9.41
CA SER A 115 3.11 -0.82 9.27
C SER A 115 2.57 -1.98 10.11
N LEU A 116 3.42 -2.93 10.48
CA LEU A 116 3.10 -4.05 11.38
C LEU A 116 3.19 -3.65 12.86
N GLY A 117 3.62 -2.42 13.18
CA GLY A 117 3.64 -1.88 14.53
C GLY A 117 4.82 -2.32 15.39
N ARG A 118 5.78 -3.08 14.84
CA ARG A 118 6.98 -3.53 15.56
C ARG A 118 8.06 -2.43 15.67
N CYS A 119 8.10 -1.50 14.72
CA CYS A 119 9.05 -0.38 14.70
C CYS A 119 8.36 0.96 14.42
N ASN A 120 9.03 2.08 14.71
CA ASN A 120 8.52 3.43 14.43
C ASN A 120 9.04 3.98 13.09
N ALA A 121 8.45 5.09 12.62
CA ALA A 121 8.86 5.72 11.38
C ALA A 121 10.33 6.18 11.38
N GLU A 122 10.85 6.60 12.53
CA GLU A 122 12.24 7.05 12.70
C GLU A 122 13.25 5.91 12.47
N TRP A 123 12.90 4.68 12.87
CA TRP A 123 13.72 3.50 12.61
C TRP A 123 13.83 3.16 11.11
N ALA A 124 12.84 3.53 10.30
CA ALA A 124 12.87 3.28 8.86
C ALA A 124 13.67 4.33 8.05
N GLU A 125 13.93 5.51 8.60
CA GLU A 125 14.64 6.61 7.92
C GLU A 125 16.03 6.23 7.37
N PRO A 126 16.88 5.46 8.09
CA PRO A 126 18.17 4.99 7.56
C PRO A 126 18.06 4.18 6.27
N PHE A 127 16.94 3.51 6.02
CA PHE A 127 16.72 2.71 4.82
C PHE A 127 16.20 3.53 3.65
N ARG A 128 15.67 4.73 3.90
CA ARG A 128 15.08 5.62 2.88
C ARG A 128 16.09 6.06 1.83
N ASN A 129 17.35 6.25 2.24
CA ASN A 129 18.44 6.71 1.39
C ASN A 129 19.46 5.61 1.03
N LYS A 130 19.27 4.35 1.45
CA LYS A 130 20.15 3.21 1.05
C LYS A 130 19.88 2.76 -0.40
N HIS A 131 19.74 3.72 -1.33
CA HIS A 131 19.90 3.45 -2.74
C HIS A 131 21.39 3.46 -3.08
N VAL A 132 21.92 2.26 -3.32
CA VAL A 132 23.15 2.00 -4.10
C VAL A 132 24.46 2.42 -3.46
N GLU A 133 25.09 1.50 -2.71
CA GLU A 133 26.51 1.20 -2.88
C GLU A 133 26.71 -0.31 -2.66
N GLU A 134 26.93 -1.01 -3.78
CA GLU A 134 27.95 -2.05 -4.02
C GLU A 134 27.77 -2.59 -5.44
#